data_AF-S7V6P7-F1
#
_entry.id   AF-S7V6P7-F1
#
_cell.length_a   1.000
_cell.length_b   1.000
_cell.length_c   1.000
_cell.angle_alpha   90.00
_cell.angle_beta   90.00
_cell.angle_gamma   90.00
#
_symmetry.space_group_name_H-M   'P 1'
#
loop_
_entity.id
_entity.type
_entity.pdbx_description
1 polymer ?
#
loop_
_entity_poly.entity_id
_entity_poly.type
_entity_poly.pdbx_seq_one_letter_code
_entity_poly.pdbx_strand_id
1 'polypeptide(L)'
;MQENITFKDQEVIDLLTEKFYCLKIDAEDERTLTFMGRDYDPASVGDFHPLARMLGMEHGKLLFPTTVFYFPSTQTFQRFQGFQREKDLKRFIQEIENGMP
;
A
#
# COMPACT_ATOMS: atom_id res chain seq x y z
N MET A 1 5.31 6.49 -11.56
CA MET A 1 5.31 5.38 -12.54
C MET A 1 4.11 4.45 -12.31
N GLN A 2 4.01 3.77 -11.16
CA GLN A 2 2.91 2.82 -10.90
C GLN A 2 1.50 3.43 -10.99
N GLU A 3 1.30 4.63 -10.44
CA GLU A 3 0.03 5.36 -10.53
C GLU A 3 -0.43 5.63 -11.98
N ASN A 4 0.51 5.76 -12.91
CA ASN A 4 0.22 6.12 -14.30
C ASN A 4 0.24 4.92 -15.26
N ILE A 5 0.66 3.74 -14.78
CA ILE A 5 0.77 2.52 -15.59
C ILE A 5 -0.16 1.47 -14.98
N THR A 6 0.22 0.92 -13.83
CA THR A 6 -0.45 -0.19 -13.18
C THR A 6 -1.84 0.16 -12.68
N PHE A 7 -2.02 1.31 -12.03
CA PHE A 7 -3.33 1.76 -11.55
C PHE A 7 -4.16 2.50 -12.62
N LYS A 8 -3.78 2.34 -13.90
CA LYS A 8 -4.56 2.74 -15.08
C LYS A 8 -5.03 1.53 -15.90
N ASP A 9 -4.53 0.34 -15.60
CA ASP A 9 -5.02 -0.90 -16.20
C ASP A 9 -6.44 -1.18 -15.68
N GLN A 10 -7.40 -1.32 -16.60
CA GLN A 10 -8.81 -1.44 -16.23
C GLN A 10 -9.07 -2.69 -15.38
N GLU A 11 -8.43 -3.81 -15.72
CA GLU A 11 -8.61 -5.06 -14.98
C GLU A 11 -8.02 -4.97 -13.56
N VAL A 12 -6.87 -4.30 -13.38
CA VAL A 12 -6.35 -3.98 -12.03
C VAL A 12 -7.34 -3.13 -11.24
N ILE A 13 -7.92 -2.09 -11.86
CA ILE A 13 -8.89 -1.22 -11.22
C ILE A 13 -10.13 -2.01 -10.78
N ASP A 14 -10.66 -2.86 -11.65
CA ASP A 14 -11.87 -3.64 -11.38
C ASP A 14 -11.62 -4.61 -10.20
N LEU A 15 -10.51 -5.36 -10.23
CA LEU A 15 -10.13 -6.26 -9.14
C LEU A 15 -9.93 -5.52 -7.81
N LEU A 16 -9.27 -4.36 -7.83
CA LEU A 16 -9.03 -3.58 -6.63
C LEU A 16 -10.32 -2.98 -6.07
N THR A 17 -11.16 -2.39 -6.91
CA THR A 17 -12.37 -1.69 -6.48
C THR A 17 -13.49 -2.64 -6.04
N GLU A 18 -13.53 -3.87 -6.57
CA GLU A 18 -14.48 -4.88 -6.15
C GLU A 18 -14.13 -5.47 -4.76
N LYS A 19 -12.83 -5.66 -4.48
CA LYS A 19 -12.36 -6.44 -3.32
C LYS A 19 -11.74 -5.62 -2.20
N PHE A 20 -11.21 -4.44 -2.50
CA PHE A 20 -10.43 -3.64 -1.58
C PHE A 20 -10.95 -2.21 -1.47
N TYR A 21 -10.72 -1.62 -0.31
CA TYR A 21 -10.83 -0.18 -0.14
C TYR A 21 -9.46 0.46 -0.34
N CYS A 22 -9.26 1.12 -1.48
CA CYS A 22 -7.97 1.70 -1.85
C CYS A 22 -7.78 3.09 -1.24
N LEU A 23 -6.63 3.28 -0.60
CA LEU A 23 -6.20 4.56 -0.06
C LEU A 23 -4.85 4.96 -0.65
N LYS A 24 -4.71 6.23 -1.01
CA LYS A 24 -3.42 6.84 -1.35
C LYS A 24 -2.89 7.55 -0.12
N ILE A 25 -1.68 7.19 0.30
CA ILE A 25 -0.95 7.88 1.35
C ILE A 25 0.16 8.67 0.66
N ASP A 26 0.19 9.97 0.91
CA ASP A 26 1.34 10.80 0.58
C ASP A 26 2.37 10.65 1.71
N ALA A 27 3.58 10.20 1.36
CA ALA A 27 4.63 9.98 2.35
C ALA A 27 5.32 11.27 2.78
N GLU A 28 5.03 12.40 2.13
CA GLU A 28 5.54 13.71 2.49
C GLU A 28 4.45 14.59 3.12
N ASP A 29 3.27 14.03 3.40
CA ASP A 29 2.19 14.75 4.08
C ASP A 29 2.66 15.23 5.46
N GLU A 30 2.32 16.47 5.81
CA GLU A 30 2.67 17.08 7.09
C GLU A 30 1.50 17.04 8.09
N ARG A 31 0.33 16.53 7.69
CA ARG A 31 -0.85 16.43 8.55
C ARG A 31 -0.76 15.19 9.43
N THR A 32 -1.28 15.28 10.65
CA THR A 32 -1.53 14.10 11.49
C THR A 32 -2.55 13.18 10.81
N LEU A 33 -2.21 11.90 10.64
CA LEU A 33 -3.14 10.88 10.14
C LEU A 33 -3.53 9.90 11.25
N THR A 34 -4.82 9.60 11.37
CA THR A 34 -5.32 8.56 12.30
C THR A 34 -5.50 7.24 11.56
N PHE A 35 -4.88 6.18 12.07
CA PHE A 35 -5.03 4.83 11.54
C PHE A 35 -5.21 3.83 12.69
N MET A 36 -6.27 3.02 12.62
CA MET A 36 -6.63 2.02 13.64
C MET A 36 -6.68 2.58 15.07
N GLY A 37 -7.20 3.80 15.24
CA GLY A 37 -7.33 4.46 16.54
C GLY A 37 -6.04 5.04 17.13
N ARG A 38 -4.94 5.04 16.35
CA ARG A 38 -3.68 5.70 16.71
C ARG A 38 -3.43 6.88 15.77
N ASP A 39 -2.99 7.99 16.35
CA ASP A 39 -2.53 9.16 15.61
C ASP A 39 -1.05 9.02 15.24
N TYR A 40 -0.73 9.39 14.01
CA TYR A 40 0.60 9.39 13.43
C TYR A 40 0.94 10.83 13.07
N ASP A 41 1.70 11.48 13.94
CA ASP A 41 2.06 12.89 13.83
C ASP A 41 3.51 13.05 13.32
N PRO A 42 3.76 13.72 12.18
CA PRO A 42 5.10 13.94 11.67
C PRO A 42 5.89 14.89 12.60
N ALA A 43 6.84 14.34 13.33
CA ALA A 43 7.64 15.07 14.33
C ALA A 43 8.70 16.03 13.72
N SER A 44 9.07 15.82 12.45
CA SER A 44 10.10 16.58 11.75
C SER A 44 9.69 16.83 10.30
N VAL A 45 9.89 18.06 9.84
CA VAL A 45 9.72 18.43 8.42
C VAL A 45 10.85 17.80 7.61
N GLY A 46 10.51 17.15 6.50
CA GLY A 46 11.47 16.56 5.55
C GLY A 46 11.76 15.06 5.73
N ASP A 47 11.20 14.42 6.74
CA ASP A 47 11.18 12.95 6.87
C ASP A 47 9.89 12.35 6.30
N PHE A 48 9.92 11.07 5.93
CA PHE A 48 8.70 10.38 5.52
C PHE A 48 7.68 10.28 6.67
N HIS A 49 6.42 10.55 6.35
CA HIS A 49 5.29 10.50 7.26
C HIS A 49 5.31 9.18 8.07
N PRO A 50 5.13 9.23 9.41
CA PRO A 50 5.32 8.07 10.27
C PRO A 50 4.38 6.90 9.95
N LEU A 51 3.16 7.18 9.46
CA LEU A 51 2.25 6.14 8.96
C LEU A 51 2.80 5.43 7.72
N ALA A 52 3.37 6.17 6.76
CA ALA A 52 3.97 5.59 5.56
C ALA A 52 5.17 4.71 5.92
N ARG A 53 5.98 5.12 6.90
CA ARG A 53 7.06 4.29 7.45
C ARG A 53 6.53 3.02 8.10
N MET A 54 5.52 3.12 8.97
CA MET A 54 4.94 1.96 9.66
C MET A 54 4.39 0.92 8.67
N LEU A 55 3.66 1.38 7.66
CA LEU A 55 3.04 0.51 6.68
C LEU A 55 4.02 -0.04 5.65
N GLY A 56 4.95 0.78 5.16
CA GLY A 56 5.76 0.45 3.99
C GLY A 56 7.19 -0.01 4.27
N MET A 57 7.76 0.29 5.44
CA MET A 57 9.16 -0.03 5.72
C MET A 57 9.39 -1.54 5.85
N GLU A 58 10.44 -2.01 5.18
CA GLU A 58 10.87 -3.41 5.19
C GLU A 58 12.40 -3.42 5.27
N HIS A 59 12.97 -4.26 6.14
CA HIS A 59 14.42 -4.32 6.41
C HIS A 59 15.08 -2.94 6.67
N GLY A 60 14.37 -2.05 7.37
CA GLY A 60 14.87 -0.73 7.71
C GLY A 60 14.92 0.27 6.54
N LYS A 61 14.25 -0.02 5.42
CA LYS A 61 14.17 0.88 4.26
C LYS A 61 12.74 1.05 3.79
N LEU A 62 12.43 2.23 3.28
CA LEU A 62 11.19 2.55 2.59
C LEU A 62 11.55 2.90 1.14
N LEU A 63 11.03 2.13 0.17
CA LEU A 63 11.29 2.35 -1.25
C LEU A 63 10.00 2.73 -1.97
N PHE A 64 10.09 3.67 -2.90
CA PHE A 64 8.93 4.17 -3.62
C PHE A 64 8.85 3.61 -5.05
N PRO A 65 7.62 3.38 -5.57
CA PRO A 65 6.37 3.34 -4.82
C PRO A 65 6.33 2.13 -3.87
N THR A 66 5.54 2.20 -2.80
CA THR A 66 5.19 1.02 -1.98
C THR A 66 3.69 0.77 -2.09
N THR A 67 3.28 -0.47 -2.31
CA THR A 67 1.88 -0.92 -2.20
C THR A 67 1.75 -1.86 -1.01
N VAL A 68 0.75 -1.62 -0.16
CA VAL A 68 0.52 -2.42 1.04
C VAL A 68 -0.90 -2.97 1.01
N PHE A 69 -1.01 -4.28 1.15
CA PHE A 69 -2.29 -4.96 1.37
C PHE A 69 -2.42 -5.26 2.86
N TYR A 70 -3.55 -4.92 3.45
CA TYR A 70 -3.89 -5.24 4.84
C TYR A 70 -5.00 -6.28 4.86
N PHE A 71 -4.79 -7.36 5.64
CA PHE A 71 -5.75 -8.44 5.81
C PHE A 71 -6.28 -8.43 7.25
N PRO A 72 -7.51 -7.93 7.49
CA PRO A 72 -8.03 -7.78 8.84
C PRO A 72 -8.21 -9.10 9.60
N SER A 73 -8.53 -10.19 8.89
CA SER A 73 -8.76 -11.52 9.48
C SER A 73 -7.52 -12.09 10.18
N THR A 74 -6.35 -11.86 9.61
CA THR A 74 -5.05 -12.34 10.11
C THR A 74 -4.24 -11.22 10.77
N GLN A 75 -4.69 -9.97 10.67
CA GLN A 75 -3.95 -8.77 11.08
C GLN A 75 -2.57 -8.64 10.41
N THR A 76 -2.43 -9.14 9.19
CA THR A 76 -1.16 -9.13 8.45
C THR A 76 -1.11 -8.04 7.38
N PHE A 77 0.11 -7.60 7.08
CA PHE A 77 0.40 -6.68 5.98
C PHE A 77 1.31 -7.39 4.96
N GLN A 78 0.90 -7.41 3.70
CA GLN A 78 1.78 -7.77 2.59
C GLN A 78 2.27 -6.49 1.92
N ARG A 79 3.60 -6.36 1.77
CA ARG A 79 4.25 -5.18 1.23
C ARG A 79 4.90 -5.49 -0.11
N PHE A 80 4.73 -4.58 -1.05
CA PHE A 80 5.41 -4.60 -2.34
C PHE A 80 6.17 -3.28 -2.49
N GLN A 81 7.47 -3.33 -2.20
CA GLN A 81 8.36 -2.21 -2.40
C GLN A 81 8.83 -2.16 -3.87
N GLY A 82 8.86 -0.95 -4.43
CA GLY A 82 9.22 -0.71 -5.81
C GLY A 82 8.06 -0.92 -6.79
N PHE A 83 8.30 -0.55 -8.05
CA PHE A 83 7.31 -0.60 -9.12
C PHE A 83 6.82 -2.03 -9.39
N GLN A 84 5.52 -2.24 -9.25
CA GLN A 84 4.81 -3.46 -9.63
C GLN A 84 4.13 -3.26 -10.97
N ARG A 85 4.31 -4.18 -11.92
CA ARG A 85 3.55 -4.18 -13.18
C ARG A 85 2.14 -4.71 -12.96
N GLU A 86 1.24 -4.35 -13.86
CA GLU A 86 -0.15 -4.79 -13.88
C GLU A 86 -0.29 -6.30 -13.81
N LYS A 87 0.46 -7.04 -14.63
CA LYS A 87 0.41 -8.52 -14.61
C LYS A 87 0.80 -9.13 -13.26
N ASP A 88 1.78 -8.53 -12.58
CA ASP A 88 2.34 -9.06 -11.34
C ASP A 88 1.36 -8.80 -10.19
N LEU A 89 0.76 -7.61 -10.16
CA LEU A 89 -0.27 -7.26 -9.18
C LEU A 89 -1.56 -8.06 -9.38
N LYS A 90 -2.02 -8.23 -10.63
CA LYS A 90 -3.21 -9.06 -10.95
C LYS A 90 -3.05 -10.49 -10.48
N ARG A 91 -1.90 -11.09 -10.79
CA ARG A 91 -1.58 -12.45 -10.35
C ARG A 91 -1.66 -12.56 -8.83
N PHE A 92 -1.08 -11.61 -8.10
CA PHE A 92 -1.13 -11.62 -6.64
C PHE A 92 -2.56 -11.49 -6.09
N ILE A 93 -3.39 -10.61 -6.66
CA ILE A 93 -4.79 -10.46 -6.24
C ILE A 93 -5.57 -11.76 -6.47
N GLN A 94 -5.38 -12.41 -7.62
CA GLN A 94 -5.99 -13.70 -7.93
C GLN A 94 -5.50 -14.82 -7.00
N GLU A 95 -4.23 -14.82 -6.59
CA GLU A 95 -3.70 -15.79 -5.63
C GLU A 95 -4.38 -15.63 -4.24
N ILE A 96 -4.66 -14.41 -3.79
CA ILE A 96 -5.45 -14.16 -2.57
C ILE A 96 -6.86 -14.76 -2.69
N GLU A 97 -7.54 -14.54 -3.81
CA GLU A 97 -8.91 -15.04 -4.04
C GLU A 97 -9.01 -16.56 -4.05
N ASN A 98 -8.00 -17.21 -4.62
CA ASN A 98 -7.92 -18.67 -4.67
C ASN A 98 -7.50 -19.28 -3.31
N GLY A 99 -7.51 -18.48 -2.24
CA GLY A 99 -7.18 -18.90 -0.90
C GLY A 99 -5.73 -19.31 -0.79
N MET A 100 -4.82 -18.45 -1.32
CA MET A 100 -3.36 -18.55 -1.24
C MET A 100 -2.92 -19.49 -0.10
N PRO A 101 -2.14 -20.55 -0.39
CA PRO A 101 -1.91 -21.67 0.53
C PRO A 101 -1.50 -21.26 1.95
#